data_AF-A0A2T2UAS9-F1
#
_entry.id   AF-A0A2T2UAS9-F1
#
_cell.length_a   1.000
_cell.length_b   1.000
_cell.length_c   1.000
_cell.angle_alpha   90.00
_cell.angle_beta   90.00
_cell.angle_gamma   90.00
#
_symmetry.space_group_name_H-M   'P 1'
#
loop_
_entity.id
_entity.type
_entity.pdbx_description
1 polymer ?
#
loop_
_entity_poly.entity_id
_entity_poly.type
_entity_poly.pdbx_seq_one_letter_code
_entity_poly.pdbx_strand_id
1 'polypeptide(L)'
;MSSLSSRIVQVLLGVVGVVLTVLLVTPELVVEYFWMMFAVAGLYFGSNFYFLVRNVPPLWASRWAREGEPPQVGGKPLTRDRLKRLGYVIAGILSLLFAVGFSGRWNELLRFWYAGSYGQSDPIYGVDLAYHMLELPFLQALQSGVVGLAFLGLLVLVTGYVIAGQIGVQDGGFEADAGALRHLGVNIILLLLGWAWGFYLDLYEILQEGGGAVYGAGYTDINVMIPALWVMVAATIGLAGLIGLNLYQRRLRTLGVGAVGYVVLLVGALVLAPTLVTQLTVLPSELQRERPYLQHNIDMTREA
;
A
#
# COMPACT_ATOMS: atom_id res chain seq x y z
N MET A 1 22.94 50.56 -19.86
CA MET A 1 22.49 50.25 -18.48
C MET A 1 20.98 50.03 -18.34
N SER A 2 20.12 50.39 -19.32
CA SER A 2 18.66 50.23 -19.21
C SER A 2 18.13 48.81 -19.41
N SER A 3 18.80 47.96 -20.19
CA SER A 3 18.32 46.59 -20.51
C SER A 3 18.48 45.57 -19.36
N LEU A 4 19.50 45.73 -18.51
CA LEU A 4 19.75 44.86 -17.36
C LEU A 4 18.71 45.05 -16.25
N SER A 5 18.29 46.30 -16.00
CA SER A 5 17.23 46.64 -15.05
C SER A 5 15.90 45.98 -15.42
N SER A 6 15.54 45.98 -16.71
CA SER A 6 14.30 45.36 -17.21
C SER A 6 14.27 43.83 -17.00
N ARG A 7 15.41 43.15 -17.16
CA ARG A 7 15.48 41.69 -16.97
C ARG A 7 15.40 41.30 -15.50
N ILE A 8 16.06 42.06 -14.63
CA ILE A 8 16.02 41.84 -13.18
C ILE A 8 14.59 42.02 -12.65
N VAL A 9 13.87 43.04 -13.13
CA VAL A 9 12.46 43.27 -12.76
C VAL A 9 11.55 42.14 -13.25
N GLN A 10 11.76 41.62 -14.47
CA GLN A 10 11.00 40.47 -14.98
C GLN A 10 11.26 39.19 -14.18
N VAL A 11 12.50 38.92 -13.80
CA VAL A 11 12.87 37.77 -12.97
C VAL A 11 12.25 37.90 -11.58
N LEU A 12 12.32 39.08 -10.96
CA LEU A 12 11.71 39.33 -9.64
C LEU A 12 10.19 39.19 -9.69
N LEU A 13 9.52 39.68 -10.74
CA LEU A 13 8.09 39.50 -10.93
C LEU A 13 7.72 38.02 -11.17
N GLY A 14 8.56 37.28 -11.89
CA GLY A 14 8.40 35.82 -12.06
C GLY A 14 8.51 35.08 -10.74
N VAL A 15 9.52 35.39 -9.93
CA VAL A 15 9.72 34.78 -8.60
C VAL A 15 8.57 35.14 -7.66
N VAL A 16 8.16 36.41 -7.60
CA VAL A 16 7.02 36.84 -6.78
C VAL A 16 5.71 36.20 -7.25
N GLY A 17 5.51 36.07 -8.56
CA GLY A 17 4.35 35.37 -9.14
C GLY A 17 4.32 33.89 -8.74
N VAL A 18 5.46 33.20 -8.80
CA VAL A 18 5.60 31.81 -8.34
C VAL A 18 5.33 31.70 -6.85
N VAL A 19 5.91 32.58 -6.03
CA VAL A 19 5.71 32.59 -4.57
C VAL A 19 4.26 32.84 -4.20
N LEU A 20 3.59 33.80 -4.86
CA LEU A 20 2.17 34.09 -4.63
C LEU A 20 1.28 32.95 -5.11
N THR A 21 1.56 32.35 -6.26
CA THR A 21 0.82 31.19 -6.77
C THR A 21 0.98 30.00 -5.83
N VAL A 22 2.18 29.76 -5.33
CA VAL A 22 2.45 28.75 -4.30
C VAL A 22 1.64 29.06 -3.04
N LEU A 23 1.68 30.30 -2.52
CA LEU A 23 0.96 30.65 -1.29
C LEU A 23 -0.57 30.65 -1.42
N LEU A 24 -1.11 30.93 -2.61
CA LEU A 24 -2.56 30.97 -2.87
C LEU A 24 -3.12 29.59 -3.26
N VAL A 25 -2.39 28.81 -4.06
CA VAL A 25 -2.87 27.54 -4.62
C VAL A 25 -2.48 26.34 -3.73
N THR A 26 -1.34 26.37 -3.04
CA THR A 26 -0.97 25.23 -2.17
C THR A 26 -1.97 24.96 -1.04
N PRO A 27 -2.60 25.97 -0.39
CA PRO A 27 -3.65 25.70 0.57
C PRO A 27 -4.87 25.07 -0.10
N GLU A 28 -5.27 25.52 -1.29
CA GLU A 28 -6.42 24.99 -2.02
C GLU A 28 -6.19 23.55 -2.48
N LEU A 29 -5.05 23.26 -3.12
CA LEU A 29 -4.73 21.91 -3.62
C LEU A 29 -4.57 20.90 -2.47
N VAL A 30 -3.92 21.29 -1.36
CA VAL A 30 -3.81 20.40 -0.19
C VAL A 30 -5.18 20.14 0.42
N VAL A 31 -6.06 21.15 0.47
CA VAL A 31 -7.43 21.00 0.98
C VAL A 31 -8.28 20.13 0.06
N GLU A 32 -8.23 20.33 -1.26
CA GLU A 32 -8.93 19.49 -2.23
C GLU A 32 -8.44 18.04 -2.18
N TYR A 33 -7.12 17.85 -2.13
CA TYR A 33 -6.51 16.54 -2.02
C TYR A 33 -6.92 15.84 -0.71
N PHE A 34 -6.93 16.57 0.40
CA PHE A 34 -7.43 16.08 1.68
C PHE A 34 -8.89 15.61 1.59
N TRP A 35 -9.79 16.42 1.02
CA TRP A 35 -11.20 16.06 0.89
C TRP A 35 -11.42 14.89 -0.06
N MET A 36 -10.63 14.79 -1.14
CA MET A 36 -10.64 13.64 -2.04
C MET A 36 -10.25 12.36 -1.29
N MET A 37 -9.14 12.38 -0.54
CA MET A 37 -8.69 11.22 0.23
C MET A 37 -9.67 10.86 1.36
N PHE A 38 -10.26 11.86 2.00
CA PHE A 38 -11.31 11.68 2.99
C PHE A 38 -12.54 10.99 2.37
N ALA A 39 -12.97 11.41 1.19
CA ALA A 39 -14.10 10.81 0.48
C ALA A 39 -13.80 9.35 0.07
N VAL A 40 -12.62 9.08 -0.50
CA VAL A 40 -12.18 7.73 -0.87
C VAL A 40 -12.15 6.80 0.34
N ALA A 41 -11.51 7.23 1.43
CA ALA A 41 -11.47 6.45 2.67
C ALA A 41 -12.86 6.32 3.31
N GLY A 42 -13.69 7.35 3.24
CA GLY A 42 -15.07 7.37 3.73
C GLY A 42 -15.95 6.34 3.03
N LEU A 43 -15.85 6.26 1.70
CA LEU A 43 -16.55 5.25 0.90
C LEU A 43 -16.06 3.84 1.26
N TYR A 44 -14.75 3.65 1.41
CA TYR A 44 -14.18 2.36 1.77
C TYR A 44 -14.58 1.91 3.18
N PHE A 45 -14.33 2.70 4.23
CA PHE A 45 -14.67 2.32 5.60
C PHE A 45 -16.19 2.29 5.82
N GLY A 46 -16.93 3.23 5.24
CA GLY A 46 -18.39 3.28 5.33
C GLY A 46 -19.07 2.07 4.69
N SER A 47 -18.59 1.63 3.51
CA SER A 47 -19.13 0.42 2.86
C SER A 47 -18.78 -0.84 3.64
N ASN A 48 -17.53 -1.01 4.09
CA ASN A 48 -17.13 -2.12 4.94
C ASN A 48 -17.96 -2.18 6.23
N PHE A 49 -18.16 -1.04 6.89
CA PHE A 49 -18.97 -1.00 8.09
C PHE A 49 -20.46 -1.31 7.82
N TYR A 50 -21.00 -0.81 6.71
CA TYR A 50 -22.34 -1.17 6.25
C TYR A 50 -22.51 -2.68 6.07
N PHE A 51 -21.57 -3.34 5.39
CA PHE A 51 -21.60 -4.79 5.19
C PHE A 51 -21.38 -5.59 6.48
N LEU A 52 -20.52 -5.10 7.38
CA LEU A 52 -20.34 -5.68 8.71
C LEU A 52 -21.68 -5.74 9.46
N VAL A 53 -22.37 -4.61 9.63
CA VAL A 53 -23.66 -4.56 10.36
C VAL A 53 -24.79 -5.29 9.63
N ARG A 54 -24.70 -5.42 8.30
CA ARG A 54 -25.65 -6.20 7.51
C ARG A 54 -25.48 -7.71 7.75
N ASN A 55 -24.24 -8.18 7.83
CA ASN A 55 -23.91 -9.60 8.03
C ASN A 55 -24.05 -10.04 9.49
N VAL A 56 -23.96 -9.12 10.46
CA VAL A 56 -24.19 -9.45 11.88
C VAL A 56 -25.70 -9.64 12.14
N PRO A 57 -26.14 -10.79 12.70
CA PRO A 57 -27.53 -11.01 13.04
C PRO A 57 -28.01 -10.02 14.10
N PRO A 58 -29.33 -9.74 14.17
CA PRO A 58 -29.87 -8.83 15.17
C PRO A 58 -29.46 -9.24 16.59
N LEU A 59 -29.17 -8.26 17.46
CA LEU A 59 -28.64 -8.52 18.81
C LEU A 59 -29.59 -9.38 19.67
N TRP A 60 -30.90 -9.30 19.44
CA TRP A 60 -31.91 -10.16 20.05
C TRP A 60 -31.95 -11.61 19.53
N ALA A 61 -31.23 -11.91 18.45
CA ALA A 61 -31.08 -13.24 17.87
C ALA A 61 -29.68 -13.84 18.08
N SER A 62 -28.76 -13.08 18.67
CA SER A 62 -27.35 -13.45 18.92
C SER A 62 -27.18 -14.20 20.26
N ARG A 63 -25.96 -14.69 20.57
CA ARG A 63 -25.64 -15.34 21.87
C ARG A 63 -26.09 -14.52 23.09
N TRP A 64 -26.08 -13.18 23.00
CA TRP A 64 -26.54 -12.29 24.08
C TRP A 64 -28.03 -12.44 24.40
N ALA A 65 -28.84 -12.88 23.44
CA ALA A 65 -30.24 -13.20 23.69
C ALA A 65 -30.44 -14.49 24.49
N ARG A 66 -29.42 -15.38 24.52
CA ARG A 66 -29.43 -16.61 25.32
C ARG A 66 -28.93 -16.38 26.75
N GLU A 67 -28.05 -15.39 26.95
CA GLU A 67 -27.38 -15.13 28.25
C GLU A 67 -27.95 -13.95 29.04
N GLY A 68 -28.82 -13.12 28.44
CA GLY A 68 -29.56 -12.07 29.14
C GLY A 68 -29.02 -10.66 28.89
N GLU A 69 -29.93 -9.80 28.44
CA GLU A 69 -29.77 -8.38 28.07
C GLU A 69 -28.71 -8.02 27.01
N PRO A 70 -29.05 -7.13 26.04
CA PRO A 70 -28.07 -6.68 25.04
C PRO A 70 -26.92 -5.92 25.72
N PRO A 71 -25.68 -6.06 25.21
CA PRO A 71 -24.52 -5.34 25.77
C PRO A 71 -24.81 -3.84 25.84
N GLN A 72 -24.49 -3.22 26.97
CA GLN A 72 -24.75 -1.80 27.19
C GLN A 72 -23.48 -0.98 26.96
N VAL A 73 -23.63 0.15 26.27
CA VAL A 73 -22.55 1.14 26.08
C VAL A 73 -23.06 2.47 26.65
N GLY A 74 -22.37 2.99 27.67
CA GLY A 74 -22.81 4.20 28.38
C GLY A 74 -24.16 4.03 29.09
N GLY A 75 -24.40 2.87 29.73
CA GLY A 75 -25.60 2.61 30.53
C GLY A 75 -26.91 2.48 29.72
N LYS A 76 -26.82 2.28 28.40
CA LYS A 76 -27.98 2.08 27.54
C LYS A 76 -27.74 0.89 26.62
N PRO A 77 -28.78 0.12 26.28
CA PRO A 77 -28.65 -1.06 25.42
C PRO A 77 -28.11 -0.68 24.05
N LEU A 78 -27.17 -1.48 23.55
CA LEU A 78 -26.67 -1.34 22.18
C LEU A 78 -27.78 -1.81 21.25
N THR A 79 -28.45 -0.88 20.57
CA THR A 79 -29.42 -1.19 19.51
C THR A 79 -28.73 -1.23 18.16
N ARG A 80 -29.36 -1.86 17.16
CA ARG A 80 -28.80 -1.91 15.79
C ARG A 80 -28.55 -0.51 15.23
N ASP A 81 -29.43 0.44 15.49
CA ASP A 81 -29.27 1.82 15.03
C ASP A 81 -28.18 2.59 15.79
N ARG A 82 -27.94 2.24 17.06
CA ARG A 82 -26.80 2.77 17.78
C ARG A 82 -25.49 2.18 17.26
N LEU A 83 -25.45 0.88 17.00
CA LEU A 83 -24.28 0.23 16.39
C LEU A 83 -23.98 0.86 15.02
N LYS A 84 -25.01 1.06 14.18
CA LYS A 84 -24.87 1.76 12.90
C LYS A 84 -24.25 3.15 13.06
N ARG A 85 -24.81 3.96 13.98
CA ARG A 85 -24.29 5.31 14.26
C ARG A 85 -22.85 5.27 14.76
N LEU A 86 -22.54 4.43 15.74
CA LEU A 86 -21.20 4.31 16.30
C LEU A 86 -20.17 3.91 15.24
N GLY A 87 -20.47 2.95 14.37
CA GLY A 87 -19.49 2.57 13.38
C GLY A 87 -19.38 3.52 12.19
N TYR A 88 -20.41 4.29 11.83
CA TYR A 88 -20.22 5.42 10.91
C TYR A 88 -19.37 6.54 11.53
N VAL A 89 -19.48 6.76 12.85
CA VAL A 89 -18.56 7.66 13.58
C VAL A 89 -17.13 7.12 13.52
N ILE A 90 -16.92 5.84 13.82
CA ILE A 90 -15.59 5.19 13.73
C ILE A 90 -15.05 5.27 12.30
N ALA A 91 -15.87 4.95 11.29
CA ALA A 91 -15.49 5.06 9.89
C ALA A 91 -15.07 6.50 9.55
N GLY A 92 -15.84 7.51 9.94
CA GLY A 92 -15.49 8.92 9.73
C GLY A 92 -14.18 9.32 10.40
N ILE A 93 -13.92 8.84 11.63
CA ILE A 93 -12.64 9.08 12.32
C ILE A 93 -11.49 8.42 11.56
N LEU A 94 -11.62 7.16 11.14
CA LEU A 94 -10.59 6.47 10.37
C LEU A 94 -10.33 7.13 9.01
N SER A 95 -11.38 7.59 8.33
CA SER A 95 -11.27 8.37 7.09
C SER A 95 -10.55 9.69 7.31
N LEU A 96 -10.82 10.37 8.42
CA LEU A 96 -10.14 11.61 8.78
C LEU A 96 -8.65 11.37 9.02
N LEU A 97 -8.30 10.37 9.85
CA LEU A 97 -6.91 10.02 10.15
C LEU A 97 -6.16 9.64 8.87
N PHE A 98 -6.79 8.85 8.00
CA PHE A 98 -6.21 8.48 6.70
C PHE A 98 -5.99 9.71 5.81
N ALA A 99 -6.98 10.60 5.68
CA ALA A 99 -6.87 11.81 4.88
C ALA A 99 -5.79 12.76 5.38
N VAL A 100 -5.68 12.96 6.70
CA VAL A 100 -4.59 13.76 7.31
C VAL A 100 -3.23 13.14 6.96
N GLY A 101 -3.05 11.83 7.13
CA GLY A 101 -1.78 11.16 6.84
C GLY A 101 -1.40 11.23 5.36
N PHE A 102 -2.36 11.02 4.46
CA PHE A 102 -2.10 10.98 3.03
C PHE A 102 -1.93 12.37 2.40
N SER A 103 -2.71 13.35 2.86
CA SER A 103 -2.63 14.74 2.36
C SER A 103 -1.26 15.39 2.60
N GLY A 104 -0.52 14.93 3.63
CA GLY A 104 0.87 15.32 3.84
C GLY A 104 1.82 14.99 2.68
N ARG A 105 1.43 14.09 1.78
CA ARG A 105 2.21 13.64 0.61
C ARG A 105 1.90 14.43 -0.68
N TRP A 106 1.28 15.60 -0.55
CA TRP A 106 0.93 16.48 -1.69
C TRP A 106 2.11 16.80 -2.62
N ASN A 107 3.34 16.87 -2.09
CA ASN A 107 4.54 17.12 -2.90
C ASN A 107 4.85 15.97 -3.88
N GLU A 108 4.49 14.73 -3.54
CA GLU A 108 4.63 13.58 -4.45
C GLU A 108 3.59 13.68 -5.58
N LEU A 109 2.35 14.06 -5.25
CA LEU A 109 1.30 14.30 -6.24
C LEU A 109 1.71 15.41 -7.23
N LEU A 110 2.26 16.52 -6.75
CA LEU A 110 2.71 17.60 -7.63
C LEU A 110 3.84 17.17 -8.56
N ARG A 111 4.82 16.42 -8.03
CA ARG A 111 5.93 15.90 -8.85
C ARG A 111 5.44 14.93 -9.91
N PHE A 112 4.47 14.07 -9.59
CA PHE A 112 3.83 13.18 -10.55
C PHE A 112 3.05 13.95 -11.62
N TRP A 113 2.23 14.93 -11.21
CA TRP A 113 1.35 15.66 -12.13
C TRP A 113 2.10 16.57 -13.10
N TYR A 114 3.21 17.15 -12.63
CA TYR A 114 4.07 18.02 -13.43
C TYR A 114 5.39 17.33 -13.82
N ALA A 115 5.39 15.99 -13.86
CA ALA A 115 6.54 15.24 -14.33
C ALA A 115 6.88 15.66 -15.78
N GLY A 116 8.15 15.99 -16.02
CA GLY A 116 8.70 16.25 -17.34
C GLY A 116 9.77 15.21 -17.67
N SER A 117 10.08 15.02 -18.95
CA SER A 117 11.16 14.09 -19.36
C SER A 117 12.52 14.60 -18.89
N TYR A 118 13.33 13.72 -18.30
CA TYR A 118 14.74 14.02 -18.03
C TYR A 118 15.57 13.94 -19.31
N GLY A 119 15.18 13.07 -20.27
CA GLY A 119 15.85 12.91 -21.56
C GLY A 119 17.00 11.92 -21.56
N GLN A 120 17.22 11.24 -20.43
CA GLN A 120 18.16 10.14 -20.26
C GLN A 120 17.39 8.94 -19.69
N SER A 121 17.71 7.74 -20.18
CA SER A 121 17.05 6.51 -19.76
C SER A 121 17.95 5.68 -18.86
N ASP A 122 17.35 4.95 -17.93
CA ASP A 122 18.08 4.04 -17.07
C ASP A 122 18.63 2.84 -17.88
N PRO A 123 19.81 2.30 -17.52
CA PRO A 123 20.48 1.27 -18.31
C PRO A 123 19.86 -0.13 -18.19
N ILE A 124 18.90 -0.34 -17.28
CA ILE A 124 18.35 -1.67 -16.96
C ILE A 124 16.98 -1.88 -17.65
N TYR A 125 16.07 -0.94 -17.48
CA TYR A 125 14.71 -0.96 -18.02
C TYR A 125 14.53 -0.04 -19.22
N GLY A 126 15.46 0.89 -19.48
CA GLY A 126 15.34 1.86 -20.56
C GLY A 126 14.21 2.87 -20.34
N VAL A 127 13.83 3.12 -19.07
CA VAL A 127 12.80 4.09 -18.70
C VAL A 127 13.48 5.43 -18.39
N ASP A 128 12.82 6.54 -18.71
CA ASP A 128 13.34 7.88 -18.41
C ASP A 128 13.57 8.05 -16.90
N LEU A 129 14.70 8.65 -16.50
CA LEU A 129 15.03 8.88 -15.08
C LEU A 129 13.96 9.68 -14.33
N ALA A 130 13.20 10.53 -15.03
CA ALA A 130 12.08 11.26 -14.47
C ALA A 130 11.01 10.34 -13.85
N TYR A 131 10.78 9.15 -14.44
CA TYR A 131 9.85 8.18 -13.87
C TYR A 131 10.27 7.81 -12.44
N HIS A 132 11.54 7.47 -12.26
CA HIS A 132 12.11 7.05 -10.97
C HIS A 132 12.04 8.17 -9.93
N MET A 133 12.39 9.40 -10.31
CA MET A 133 12.52 10.51 -9.35
C MET A 133 11.23 11.30 -9.11
N LEU A 134 10.33 11.35 -10.09
CA LEU A 134 9.14 12.22 -10.07
C LEU A 134 7.83 11.43 -9.97
N GLU A 135 7.71 10.33 -10.71
CA GLU A 135 6.45 9.57 -10.81
C GLU A 135 6.35 8.45 -9.76
N LEU A 136 7.40 7.64 -9.64
CA LEU A 136 7.44 6.46 -8.77
C LEU A 136 7.11 6.77 -7.30
N PRO A 137 7.59 7.86 -6.67
CA PRO A 137 7.28 8.14 -5.27
C PRO A 137 5.77 8.30 -5.02
N PHE A 138 5.03 8.87 -5.98
CA PHE A 138 3.57 8.99 -5.87
C PHE A 138 2.86 7.66 -6.10
N LEU A 139 3.34 6.81 -7.01
CA LEU A 139 2.80 5.48 -7.21
C LEU A 139 2.98 4.61 -5.97
N GLN A 140 4.16 4.67 -5.33
CA GLN A 140 4.43 4.04 -4.03
C GLN A 140 3.53 4.64 -2.93
N ALA A 141 3.26 5.95 -2.99
CA ALA A 141 2.30 6.59 -2.10
C ALA A 141 0.92 5.97 -2.22
N LEU A 142 0.40 5.89 -3.44
CA LEU A 142 -0.91 5.35 -3.70
C LEU A 142 -1.00 3.87 -3.30
N GLN A 143 0.04 3.09 -3.62
CA GLN A 143 0.15 1.68 -3.22
C GLN A 143 0.13 1.53 -1.69
N SER A 144 0.95 2.28 -0.95
CA SER A 144 0.98 2.23 0.52
C SER A 144 -0.33 2.73 1.14
N GLY A 145 -1.02 3.67 0.49
CA GLY A 145 -2.37 4.09 0.85
C GLY A 145 -3.40 2.97 0.71
N VAL A 146 -3.40 2.23 -0.41
CA VAL A 146 -4.28 1.07 -0.63
C VAL A 146 -4.03 -0.02 0.41
N VAL A 147 -2.75 -0.36 0.66
CA VAL A 147 -2.36 -1.34 1.67
C VAL A 147 -2.79 -0.89 3.07
N GLY A 148 -2.57 0.38 3.42
CA GLY A 148 -2.97 0.96 4.70
C GLY A 148 -4.48 0.93 4.93
N LEU A 149 -5.28 1.31 3.92
CA LEU A 149 -6.74 1.20 3.96
C LEU A 149 -7.18 -0.25 4.16
N ALA A 150 -6.68 -1.16 3.32
CA ALA A 150 -7.06 -2.57 3.37
C ALA A 150 -6.69 -3.20 4.73
N PHE A 151 -5.51 -2.90 5.25
CA PHE A 151 -5.04 -3.39 6.54
C PHE A 151 -5.88 -2.86 7.72
N LEU A 152 -6.12 -1.55 7.80
CA LEU A 152 -6.95 -0.95 8.84
C LEU A 152 -8.41 -1.44 8.74
N GLY A 153 -8.93 -1.56 7.51
CA GLY A 153 -10.25 -2.11 7.24
C GLY A 153 -10.36 -3.55 7.74
N LEU A 154 -9.38 -4.40 7.43
CA LEU A 154 -9.31 -5.76 7.93
C LEU A 154 -9.26 -5.83 9.45
N LEU A 155 -8.47 -4.98 10.12
CA LEU A 155 -8.42 -4.94 11.57
C LEU A 155 -9.81 -4.65 12.17
N VAL A 156 -10.51 -3.63 11.67
CA VAL A 156 -11.87 -3.29 12.10
C VAL A 156 -12.84 -4.43 11.83
N LEU A 157 -12.78 -5.06 10.66
CA LEU A 157 -13.68 -6.15 10.29
C LEU A 157 -13.45 -7.40 11.12
N VAL A 158 -12.19 -7.80 11.32
CA VAL A 158 -11.84 -8.96 12.17
C VAL A 158 -12.33 -8.72 13.58
N THR A 159 -11.99 -7.57 14.18
CA THR A 159 -12.47 -7.21 15.52
C THR A 159 -13.99 -7.18 15.59
N GLY A 160 -14.66 -6.59 14.61
CA GLY A 160 -16.12 -6.52 14.54
C GLY A 160 -16.79 -7.90 14.46
N TYR A 161 -16.27 -8.79 13.62
CA TYR A 161 -16.81 -10.15 13.46
C TYR A 161 -16.52 -11.06 14.65
N VAL A 162 -15.36 -10.91 15.31
CA VAL A 162 -15.03 -11.62 16.54
C VAL A 162 -15.94 -11.16 17.68
N ILE A 163 -16.11 -9.86 17.90
CA ILE A 163 -17.02 -9.32 18.91
C ILE A 163 -18.47 -9.76 18.65
N ALA A 164 -18.89 -9.78 17.38
CA ALA A 164 -20.21 -10.25 16.97
C ALA A 164 -20.40 -11.78 17.06
N GLY A 165 -19.37 -12.53 17.49
CA GLY A 165 -19.40 -13.98 17.61
C GLY A 165 -19.55 -14.71 16.27
N GLN A 166 -19.26 -14.04 15.14
CA GLN A 166 -19.32 -14.63 13.81
C GLN A 166 -18.05 -15.40 13.46
N ILE A 167 -16.96 -15.17 14.20
CA ILE A 167 -15.69 -15.86 14.09
C ILE A 167 -15.24 -16.21 15.50
N GLY A 168 -14.92 -17.48 15.76
CA GLY A 168 -14.46 -17.91 17.07
C GLY A 168 -14.01 -19.37 17.10
N VAL A 169 -13.53 -19.79 18.26
CA VAL A 169 -13.20 -21.19 18.54
C VAL A 169 -14.33 -21.77 19.39
N GLN A 170 -14.99 -22.81 18.90
CA GLN A 170 -16.05 -23.54 19.60
C GLN A 170 -15.70 -25.03 19.59
N ASP A 171 -15.80 -25.69 20.74
CA ASP A 171 -15.56 -27.13 20.89
C ASP A 171 -14.24 -27.63 20.28
N GLY A 172 -13.18 -26.81 20.37
CA GLY A 172 -11.85 -27.11 19.83
C GLY A 172 -11.71 -26.93 18.31
N GLY A 173 -12.76 -26.50 17.61
CA GLY A 173 -12.77 -26.18 16.19
C GLY A 173 -12.88 -24.68 15.91
N PHE A 174 -12.31 -24.23 14.80
CA PHE A 174 -12.52 -22.88 14.29
C PHE A 174 -13.87 -22.81 13.55
N GLU A 175 -14.80 -22.04 14.09
CA GLU A 175 -16.10 -21.77 13.46
C GLU A 175 -16.13 -20.32 12.96
N ALA A 176 -16.52 -20.15 11.71
CA ALA A 176 -16.66 -18.83 11.11
C ALA A 176 -17.84 -18.81 10.13
N ASP A 177 -18.66 -17.77 10.24
CA ASP A 177 -19.78 -17.53 9.34
C ASP A 177 -19.28 -17.33 7.89
N ALA A 178 -19.98 -17.93 6.93
CA ALA A 178 -19.59 -17.86 5.53
C ALA A 178 -19.72 -16.44 4.94
N GLY A 179 -20.65 -15.62 5.42
CA GLY A 179 -20.80 -14.22 5.03
C GLY A 179 -19.67 -13.37 5.58
N ALA A 180 -19.30 -13.55 6.85
CA ALA A 180 -18.15 -12.91 7.47
C ALA A 180 -16.83 -13.23 6.73
N LEU A 181 -16.60 -14.52 6.43
CA LEU A 181 -15.41 -14.96 5.70
C LEU A 181 -15.34 -14.41 4.28
N ARG A 182 -16.47 -14.31 3.56
CA ARG A 182 -16.51 -13.69 2.23
C ARG A 182 -16.15 -12.22 2.30
N HIS A 183 -16.69 -11.49 3.27
CA HIS A 183 -16.43 -10.07 3.42
C HIS A 183 -14.97 -9.78 3.80
N LEU A 184 -14.41 -10.56 4.74
CA LEU A 184 -12.98 -10.51 5.06
C LEU A 184 -12.13 -10.89 3.86
N GLY A 185 -12.51 -11.95 3.17
CA GLY A 185 -11.78 -12.45 2.01
C GLY A 185 -11.67 -11.44 0.86
N VAL A 186 -12.71 -10.65 0.59
CA VAL A 186 -12.65 -9.54 -0.37
C VAL A 186 -11.62 -8.49 0.04
N ASN A 187 -11.55 -8.14 1.32
CA ASN A 187 -10.56 -7.19 1.83
C ASN A 187 -9.14 -7.77 1.88
N ILE A 188 -8.98 -9.07 2.14
CA ILE A 188 -7.70 -9.77 2.03
C ILE A 188 -7.21 -9.76 0.57
N ILE A 189 -8.11 -10.00 -0.39
CA ILE A 189 -7.77 -9.91 -1.81
C ILE A 189 -7.30 -8.49 -2.16
N LEU A 190 -8.00 -7.45 -1.71
CA LEU A 190 -7.57 -6.06 -1.90
C LEU A 190 -6.17 -5.81 -1.33
N LEU A 191 -5.90 -6.29 -0.11
CA LEU A 191 -4.58 -6.18 0.52
C LEU A 191 -3.50 -6.87 -0.30
N LEU A 192 -3.74 -8.11 -0.74
CA LEU A 192 -2.80 -8.88 -1.56
C LEU A 192 -2.54 -8.22 -2.92
N LEU A 193 -3.57 -7.66 -3.56
CA LEU A 193 -3.38 -6.91 -4.80
C LEU A 193 -2.54 -5.64 -4.57
N GLY A 194 -2.72 -4.97 -3.43
CA GLY A 194 -1.86 -3.86 -3.02
C GLY A 194 -0.40 -4.29 -2.83
N TRP A 195 -0.14 -5.45 -2.21
CA TRP A 195 1.20 -6.01 -2.10
C TRP A 195 1.79 -6.45 -3.44
N ALA A 196 1.01 -7.08 -4.31
CA ALA A 196 1.46 -7.45 -5.65
C ALA A 196 1.86 -6.21 -6.46
N TRP A 197 1.11 -5.12 -6.34
CA TRP A 197 1.49 -3.84 -6.93
C TRP A 197 2.77 -3.27 -6.29
N GLY A 198 2.92 -3.41 -4.96
CA GLY A 198 4.16 -3.06 -4.25
C GLY A 198 5.37 -3.75 -4.84
N PHE A 199 5.37 -5.09 -4.90
CA PHE A 199 6.48 -5.86 -5.49
C PHE A 199 6.79 -5.48 -6.95
N TYR A 200 5.77 -5.04 -7.70
CA TYR A 200 5.99 -4.53 -9.05
C TYR A 200 6.65 -3.14 -9.05
N LEU A 201 6.31 -2.26 -8.12
CA LEU A 201 6.97 -0.96 -7.96
C LEU A 201 8.39 -1.10 -7.42
N ASP A 202 8.65 -2.07 -6.54
CA ASP A 202 9.97 -2.38 -5.99
C ASP A 202 11.00 -2.72 -7.09
N LEU A 203 10.53 -3.24 -8.25
CA LEU A 203 11.38 -3.46 -9.42
C LEU A 203 12.06 -2.16 -9.90
N TYR A 204 11.36 -1.04 -9.83
CA TYR A 204 11.89 0.26 -10.25
C TYR A 204 12.65 0.95 -9.13
N GLU A 205 12.27 0.72 -7.87
CA GLU A 205 12.95 1.26 -6.69
C GLU A 205 14.37 0.73 -6.53
N ILE A 206 14.63 -0.52 -6.94
CA ILE A 206 15.94 -1.16 -6.80
C ILE A 206 17.08 -0.40 -7.50
N LEU A 207 16.77 0.46 -8.48
CA LEU A 207 17.75 1.31 -9.14
C LEU A 207 18.12 2.56 -8.33
N GLN A 208 17.29 2.95 -7.38
CA GLN A 208 17.49 4.10 -6.50
C GLN A 208 18.16 3.70 -5.17
N GLU A 209 17.99 2.44 -4.75
CA GLU A 209 18.62 1.94 -3.54
C GLU A 209 20.14 1.70 -3.72
N GLY A 210 20.93 2.14 -2.74
CA GLY A 210 22.37 1.88 -2.69
C GLY A 210 22.66 0.64 -1.86
N GLY A 211 22.81 -0.52 -2.49
CA GLY A 211 23.08 -1.81 -1.82
C GLY A 211 24.51 -1.98 -1.29
N GLY A 212 25.40 -1.00 -1.49
CA GLY A 212 26.83 -1.11 -1.13
C GLY A 212 27.57 0.22 -1.10
N ALA A 213 28.83 0.23 -1.52
CA ALA A 213 29.70 1.42 -1.52
C ALA A 213 29.32 2.48 -2.59
N VAL A 214 28.40 2.17 -3.49
CA VAL A 214 27.96 3.02 -4.60
C VAL A 214 26.44 2.92 -4.76
N TYR A 215 25.81 4.01 -5.22
CA TYR A 215 24.38 4.05 -5.58
C TYR A 215 24.10 3.25 -6.86
N GLY A 216 23.00 2.52 -6.89
CA GLY A 216 22.53 1.75 -8.05
C GLY A 216 22.53 0.23 -7.84
N ALA A 217 21.78 -0.49 -8.68
CA ALA A 217 21.58 -1.92 -8.55
C ALA A 217 22.85 -2.74 -8.85
N GLY A 218 23.21 -3.64 -7.93
CA GLY A 218 24.38 -4.52 -8.04
C GLY A 218 24.09 -5.86 -8.70
N TYR A 219 25.07 -6.78 -8.66
CA TYR A 219 24.93 -8.11 -9.25
C TYR A 219 23.75 -8.90 -8.65
N THR A 220 23.61 -8.91 -7.33
CA THR A 220 22.54 -9.65 -6.65
C THR A 220 21.17 -9.07 -6.98
N ASP A 221 21.06 -7.74 -7.04
CA ASP A 221 19.80 -7.06 -7.33
C ASP A 221 19.27 -7.46 -8.71
N ILE A 222 20.15 -7.40 -9.72
CA ILE A 222 19.76 -7.66 -11.10
C ILE A 222 19.51 -9.14 -11.37
N ASN A 223 20.37 -10.02 -10.86
CA ASN A 223 20.31 -11.45 -11.19
C ASN A 223 19.44 -12.27 -10.23
N VAL A 224 19.08 -11.73 -9.06
CA VAL A 224 18.34 -12.48 -8.02
C VAL A 224 17.11 -11.73 -7.55
N MET A 225 17.25 -10.47 -7.14
CA MET A 225 16.13 -9.71 -6.56
C MET A 225 15.05 -9.41 -7.60
N ILE A 226 15.41 -8.93 -8.79
CA ILE A 226 14.45 -8.67 -9.89
C ILE A 226 13.64 -9.94 -10.23
N PRO A 227 14.26 -11.10 -10.51
CA PRO A 227 13.51 -12.35 -10.69
C PRO A 227 12.65 -12.73 -9.49
N ALA A 228 13.15 -12.57 -8.27
CA ALA A 228 12.41 -12.87 -7.04
C ALA A 228 11.16 -12.00 -6.90
N LEU A 229 11.25 -10.70 -7.18
CA LEU A 229 10.12 -9.76 -7.18
C LEU A 229 9.06 -10.17 -8.22
N TRP A 230 9.45 -10.53 -9.45
CA TRP A 230 8.50 -11.05 -10.44
C TRP A 230 7.79 -12.33 -9.99
N VAL A 231 8.52 -13.27 -9.38
CA VAL A 231 7.93 -14.47 -8.77
C VAL A 231 6.93 -14.07 -7.68
N MET A 232 7.26 -13.07 -6.85
CA MET A 232 6.38 -12.60 -5.78
C MET A 232 5.14 -11.87 -6.31
N VAL A 233 5.24 -11.08 -7.38
CA VAL A 233 4.07 -10.50 -8.07
C VAL A 233 3.13 -11.62 -8.51
N ALA A 234 3.63 -12.60 -9.25
CA ALA A 234 2.84 -13.72 -9.75
C ALA A 234 2.25 -14.58 -8.62
N ALA A 235 3.04 -14.89 -7.60
CA ALA A 235 2.60 -15.68 -6.46
C ALA A 235 1.52 -14.96 -5.63
N THR A 236 1.66 -13.65 -5.44
CA THR A 236 0.68 -12.84 -4.68
C THR A 236 -0.65 -12.74 -5.43
N ILE A 237 -0.62 -12.53 -6.75
CA ILE A 237 -1.82 -12.57 -7.60
C ILE A 237 -2.44 -13.97 -7.58
N GLY A 238 -1.62 -15.02 -7.67
CA GLY A 238 -2.05 -16.42 -7.59
C GLY A 238 -2.75 -16.73 -6.27
N LEU A 239 -2.20 -16.25 -5.15
CA LEU A 239 -2.82 -16.39 -3.81
C LEU A 239 -4.15 -15.64 -3.73
N ALA A 240 -4.21 -14.41 -4.22
CA ALA A 240 -5.46 -13.65 -4.27
C ALA A 240 -6.54 -14.38 -5.08
N GLY A 241 -6.18 -14.95 -6.24
CA GLY A 241 -7.05 -15.78 -7.06
C GLY A 241 -7.49 -17.06 -6.34
N LEU A 242 -6.57 -17.75 -5.66
CA LEU A 242 -6.87 -18.94 -4.86
C LEU A 242 -7.87 -18.62 -3.74
N ILE A 243 -7.70 -17.51 -3.02
CA ILE A 243 -8.64 -17.06 -2.00
C ILE A 243 -10.01 -16.80 -2.64
N GLY A 244 -10.06 -16.05 -3.75
CA GLY A 244 -11.31 -15.78 -4.48
C GLY A 244 -12.05 -17.05 -4.90
N LEU A 245 -11.34 -18.03 -5.44
CA LEU A 245 -11.91 -19.33 -5.83
C LEU A 245 -12.44 -20.12 -4.63
N ASN A 246 -11.70 -20.15 -3.51
CA ASN A 246 -12.13 -20.88 -2.32
C ASN A 246 -13.33 -20.22 -1.63
N LEU A 247 -13.44 -18.88 -1.67
CA LEU A 247 -14.63 -18.14 -1.21
C LEU A 247 -15.87 -18.46 -2.06
N TYR A 248 -15.69 -18.62 -3.37
CA TYR A 248 -16.75 -19.05 -4.29
C TYR A 248 -17.18 -20.50 -4.02
N GLN A 249 -16.21 -21.42 -3.87
CA GLN A 249 -16.45 -22.86 -3.71
C GLN A 249 -16.74 -23.30 -2.26
N ARG A 250 -16.63 -22.41 -1.27
CA ARG A 250 -16.81 -22.69 0.17
C ARG A 250 -15.85 -23.76 0.74
N ARG A 251 -14.65 -23.88 0.18
CA ARG A 251 -13.62 -24.85 0.61
C ARG A 251 -12.49 -24.13 1.37
N LEU A 252 -12.60 -24.02 2.69
CA LEU A 252 -11.65 -23.23 3.49
C LEU A 252 -10.37 -23.97 3.87
N ARG A 253 -10.34 -25.30 3.67
CA ARG A 253 -9.26 -26.18 4.16
C ARG A 253 -7.92 -25.97 3.45
N THR A 254 -7.94 -25.46 2.22
CA THR A 254 -6.77 -25.20 1.36
C THR A 254 -6.12 -23.84 1.64
N LEU A 255 -6.81 -22.93 2.35
CA LEU A 255 -6.33 -21.58 2.61
C LEU A 255 -5.09 -21.55 3.50
N GLY A 256 -5.05 -22.39 4.54
CA GLY A 256 -3.91 -22.46 5.46
C GLY A 256 -2.62 -22.92 4.77
N VAL A 257 -2.72 -23.92 3.89
CA VAL A 257 -1.57 -24.42 3.12
C VAL A 257 -1.06 -23.36 2.14
N GLY A 258 -1.97 -22.67 1.45
CA GLY A 258 -1.62 -21.57 0.54
C GLY A 258 -0.91 -20.41 1.26
N ALA A 259 -1.41 -20.02 2.44
CA ALA A 259 -0.79 -18.96 3.24
C ALA A 259 0.61 -19.34 3.74
N VAL A 260 0.79 -20.55 4.27
CA VAL A 260 2.12 -21.03 4.72
C VAL A 260 3.09 -21.13 3.54
N GLY A 261 2.65 -21.70 2.41
CA GLY A 261 3.48 -21.80 1.21
C GLY A 261 3.90 -20.43 0.68
N TYR A 262 2.99 -19.46 0.72
CA TYR A 262 3.30 -18.08 0.33
C TYR A 262 4.35 -17.43 1.24
N VAL A 263 4.24 -17.58 2.56
CA VAL A 263 5.24 -17.04 3.50
C VAL A 263 6.61 -17.69 3.30
N VAL A 264 6.65 -19.01 3.11
CA VAL A 264 7.91 -19.73 2.81
C VAL A 264 8.52 -19.21 1.51
N LEU A 265 7.72 -19.03 0.46
CA LEU A 265 8.19 -18.47 -0.81
C LEU A 265 8.69 -17.04 -0.65
N LEU A 266 7.98 -16.20 0.09
CA LEU A 266 8.35 -14.80 0.35
C LEU A 266 9.72 -14.71 1.03
N VAL A 267 9.90 -15.46 2.13
CA VAL A 267 11.18 -15.49 2.86
C VAL A 267 12.29 -16.10 2.00
N GLY A 268 11.99 -17.17 1.27
CA GLY A 268 12.93 -17.84 0.38
C GLY A 268 13.42 -16.93 -0.75
N ALA A 269 12.50 -16.24 -1.42
CA ALA A 269 12.78 -15.42 -2.59
C ALA A 269 13.42 -14.08 -2.24
N LEU A 270 12.90 -13.36 -1.23
CA LEU A 270 13.33 -11.98 -0.94
C LEU A 270 14.43 -11.88 0.12
N VAL A 271 14.63 -12.91 0.96
CA VAL A 271 15.62 -12.88 2.04
C VAL A 271 16.72 -13.90 1.81
N LEU A 272 16.36 -15.19 1.72
CA LEU A 272 17.35 -16.27 1.68
C LEU A 272 18.14 -16.28 0.37
N ALA A 273 17.45 -16.23 -0.78
CA ALA A 273 18.11 -16.27 -2.09
C ALA A 273 19.13 -15.13 -2.30
N PRO A 274 18.79 -13.84 -2.14
CA PRO A 274 19.76 -12.76 -2.35
C PRO A 274 20.90 -12.81 -1.33
N THR A 275 20.62 -13.16 -0.07
CA THR A 275 21.66 -13.30 0.97
C THR A 275 22.66 -14.40 0.60
N LEU A 276 22.18 -15.57 0.20
CA LEU A 276 23.04 -16.70 -0.16
C LEU A 276 23.87 -16.40 -1.41
N VAL A 277 23.28 -15.80 -2.45
CA VAL A 277 24.02 -15.44 -3.66
C VAL A 277 25.08 -14.38 -3.36
N THR A 278 24.76 -13.38 -2.54
CA THR A 278 25.73 -12.37 -2.12
C THR A 278 26.91 -13.00 -1.38
N GLN A 279 26.63 -13.84 -0.38
CA GLN A 279 27.66 -14.47 0.46
C GLN A 279 28.52 -15.49 -0.29
N LEU A 280 27.90 -16.29 -1.16
CA LEU A 280 28.57 -17.43 -1.79
C LEU A 280 29.14 -17.12 -3.18
N THR A 281 28.59 -16.13 -3.90
CA THR A 281 28.96 -15.82 -5.29
C THR A 281 29.58 -14.43 -5.43
N VAL A 282 28.98 -13.40 -4.82
CA VAL A 282 29.44 -12.01 -5.00
C VAL A 282 30.67 -11.73 -4.15
N LEU A 283 30.60 -11.88 -2.84
CA LEU A 283 31.70 -11.52 -1.93
C LEU A 283 33.04 -12.22 -2.23
N PRO A 284 33.09 -13.51 -2.64
CA PRO A 284 34.36 -14.15 -3.02
C PRO A 284 35.02 -13.55 -4.27
N SER A 285 34.25 -12.89 -5.14
CA SER A 285 34.72 -12.35 -6.43
C SER A 285 34.13 -10.98 -6.74
N GLU A 286 34.05 -10.11 -5.73
CA GLU A 286 33.25 -8.87 -5.75
C GLU A 286 33.60 -7.97 -6.93
N LEU A 287 34.88 -7.64 -7.11
CA LEU A 287 35.31 -6.77 -8.22
C LEU A 287 34.93 -7.35 -9.58
N GLN A 288 34.99 -8.67 -9.77
CA GLN A 288 34.64 -9.26 -11.06
C GLN A 288 33.13 -9.22 -11.32
N ARG A 289 32.32 -9.43 -10.28
CA ARG A 289 30.86 -9.51 -10.37
C ARG A 289 30.20 -8.13 -10.41
N GLU A 290 30.72 -7.17 -9.66
CA GLU A 290 30.14 -5.83 -9.54
C GLU A 290 30.65 -4.85 -10.61
N ARG A 291 31.82 -5.09 -11.21
CA ARG A 291 32.41 -4.18 -12.22
C ARG A 291 31.46 -3.72 -13.34
N PRO A 292 30.66 -4.58 -14.01
CA PRO A 292 29.76 -4.09 -15.06
C PRO A 292 28.71 -3.12 -14.52
N TYR A 293 28.20 -3.34 -13.31
CA TYR A 293 27.17 -2.48 -12.70
C TYR A 293 27.78 -1.18 -12.17
N LEU A 294 28.98 -1.24 -11.59
CA LEU A 294 29.75 -0.06 -11.22
C LEU A 294 30.07 0.83 -12.43
N GLN A 295 30.34 0.22 -13.60
CA GLN A 295 30.61 0.97 -14.82
C GLN A 295 29.39 1.79 -15.26
N HIS A 296 28.18 1.22 -15.20
CA HIS A 296 26.95 1.96 -15.47
C HIS A 296 26.81 3.19 -14.56
N ASN A 297 27.08 3.04 -13.26
CA ASN A 297 26.98 4.15 -12.31
C ASN A 297 28.01 5.26 -12.60
N ILE A 298 29.24 4.87 -12.97
CA ILE A 298 30.30 5.82 -13.36
C ILE A 298 29.89 6.60 -14.60
N ASP A 299 29.35 5.91 -15.61
CA ASP A 299 28.96 6.54 -16.87
C ASP A 299 27.77 7.49 -16.66
N MET A 300 26.77 7.08 -15.87
CA MET A 300 25.64 7.96 -15.49
C MET A 300 26.08 9.20 -14.71
N THR A 301 27.05 9.07 -13.79
CA THR A 301 27.56 10.21 -13.01
C THR A 301 28.41 11.17 -13.86
N ARG A 302 29.01 10.70 -14.95
CA ARG A 302 29.77 11.55 -15.88
C ARG A 302 28.88 12.37 -16.82
N GLU A 303 27.67 11.90 -17.08
CA GLU A 303 26.70 12.55 -17.95
C GLU A 303 25.84 13.61 -17.22
N ALA A 304 25.83 13.60 -15.89
CA ALA A 304 25.13 14.56 -15.02
C ALA A 304 25.94 15.83 -14.73
#